data_AF-A0A1C2XSL9-F1
#
_entry.id   AF-A0A1C2XSL9-F1
#
_cell.length_a   1.000
_cell.length_b   1.000
_cell.length_c   1.000
_cell.angle_alpha   90.00
_cell.angle_beta   90.00
_cell.angle_gamma   90.00
#
_symmetry.space_group_name_H-M   'P 1'
#
loop_
_entity.id
_entity.type
_entity.pdbx_description
1 polymer ?
#
loop_
_entity_poly.entity_id
_entity_poly.type
_entity_poly.pdbx_seq_one_letter_code
_entity_poly.pdbx_strand_id
1 'polypeptide(L)'
;MRKLVFKELFLFSSIEKKARKIEFSLGKTMITSSSTDGTDRGKSVIMKSLYHAMGADCFFEDKWDDASKTYILSFAIGDDGYYIFRHNKLFKVFDANKDLMFTSVSRHELAERLYELFHFAVKLPKRNNNEDDEPIERLEVTPPAYNYLLNFVDQDKQNGSQFASFQRLSEYPDFKENVLYYHFGAFDDNYYSLIQQQEKIETEGKRLSKEQDMMLMMLDRVYASINDVSYSMDIEHLRADVSRTKDKYNTIAHTLNDLRQKLVNFRNDRADLEYHLRALSLLDKENEKQIAALKEHICPLCKSNLDDTMDIRIKRYNTGDDIILLSSDIQYSIGEIDRKITVVEAEYSNWLIKLEEYEASISIKSTEINDVMRHKGYIDIKEKISDDLHAVQGSIATNEADAKVVKKKLRKYSDAKKKINERYYTLMLSDKNWFGLEGIDSKSFENIKRTFSAGGSNNPISTIIWYVNLIQLKHEFNPDAINFPVVFDSPNNAETDDEKRNQIYKYICERISSNQLIVSGIGFTEEASNVHFDKVITLANEKYELLCEEDYIENVDLLRELNNR
;
A
#
# COMPACT_ATOMS: atom_id res chain seq x y z
N MET A 1 -30.13 6.83 8.76
CA MET A 1 -28.76 7.39 8.80
C MET A 1 -28.14 7.03 10.14
N ARG A 2 -27.00 6.31 10.16
CA ARG A 2 -26.34 5.93 11.42
C ARG A 2 -25.52 7.10 11.95
N LYS A 3 -25.77 7.52 13.18
CA LYS A 3 -25.07 8.63 13.84
C LYS A 3 -24.31 8.09 15.04
N LEU A 4 -23.01 8.33 15.08
CA LEU A 4 -22.18 8.10 16.25
C LEU A 4 -22.18 9.36 17.13
N VAL A 5 -22.36 9.18 18.43
CA VAL A 5 -22.40 10.25 19.42
C VAL A 5 -21.49 9.89 20.59
N PHE A 6 -20.57 10.78 20.95
CA PHE A 6 -19.79 10.69 22.18
C PHE A 6 -20.67 11.11 23.37
N LYS A 7 -20.75 10.26 24.39
CA LYS A 7 -21.55 10.51 25.60
C LYS A 7 -20.68 11.04 26.72
N GLU A 8 -19.65 10.28 27.08
CA GLU A 8 -18.81 10.58 28.24
C GLU A 8 -17.36 10.27 27.93
N LEU A 9 -16.44 11.16 28.29
CA LEU A 9 -15.00 10.96 28.25
C LEU A 9 -14.46 10.93 29.67
N PHE A 10 -13.63 9.93 29.96
CA PHE A 10 -12.91 9.80 31.21
C PHE A 10 -11.40 9.76 30.90
N LEU A 11 -10.66 10.64 31.56
CA LEU A 11 -9.20 10.69 31.49
C LEU A 11 -8.64 10.31 32.85
N PHE A 12 -7.83 9.27 32.94
CA PHE A 12 -7.26 8.79 34.21
C PHE A 12 -5.74 8.88 34.20
N SER A 13 -5.20 9.33 35.34
CA SER A 13 -3.80 9.20 35.73
C SER A 13 -3.73 8.32 36.98
N SER A 14 -3.49 7.01 36.79
CA SER A 14 -3.44 6.06 37.90
C SER A 14 -2.26 6.30 38.85
N ILE A 15 -1.18 6.89 38.34
CA ILE A 15 0.02 7.25 39.12
C ILE A 15 -0.31 8.40 40.08
N GLU A 16 -0.98 9.44 39.57
CA GLU A 16 -1.34 10.63 40.35
C GLU A 16 -2.63 10.44 41.14
N LYS A 17 -3.39 9.36 40.87
CA LYS A 17 -4.76 9.13 41.38
C LYS A 17 -5.69 10.31 41.09
N LYS A 18 -5.56 10.87 39.90
CA LYS A 18 -6.40 11.97 39.40
C LYS A 18 -7.12 11.55 38.13
N ALA A 19 -8.31 12.09 37.92
CA ALA A 19 -9.10 11.86 36.73
C ALA A 19 -9.84 13.11 36.28
N ARG A 20 -10.47 13.04 35.11
CA ARG A 20 -11.42 14.03 34.64
C ARG A 20 -12.57 13.33 33.94
N LYS A 21 -13.81 13.59 34.37
CA LYS A 21 -15.04 13.15 33.69
C LYS A 21 -15.66 14.32 32.92
N ILE A 22 -16.06 14.06 31.67
CA ILE A 22 -16.71 15.06 30.82
C ILE A 22 -17.87 14.41 30.10
N GLU A 23 -19.05 15.02 30.22
CA GLU A 23 -20.28 14.54 29.60
C GLU A 23 -20.71 15.50 28.48
N PHE A 24 -20.98 14.99 27.29
CA PHE A 24 -21.34 15.76 26.11
C PHE A 24 -22.84 15.70 25.83
N SER A 25 -23.38 16.74 25.18
CA SER A 25 -24.75 16.72 24.64
C SER A 25 -24.83 15.89 23.37
N LEU A 26 -25.98 15.27 23.10
CA LEU A 26 -26.27 14.58 21.83
C LEU A 26 -26.24 15.52 20.61
N GLY A 27 -26.46 16.82 20.85
CA GLY A 27 -26.41 17.89 19.86
C GLY A 27 -25.07 18.62 19.86
N LYS A 28 -25.07 19.86 20.34
CA LYS A 28 -23.95 20.81 20.32
C LYS A 28 -23.40 21.02 21.73
N THR A 29 -22.10 20.81 21.90
CA THR A 29 -21.38 21.05 23.15
C THR A 29 -20.29 22.10 22.93
N MET A 30 -20.26 23.14 23.76
CA MET A 30 -19.16 24.11 23.82
C MET A 30 -18.31 23.82 25.07
N ILE A 31 -16.99 23.74 24.91
CA ILE A 31 -16.03 23.70 26.01
C ILE A 31 -15.32 25.04 26.07
N THR A 32 -15.48 25.76 27.17
CA THR A 32 -14.89 27.08 27.34
C THR A 32 -14.20 27.29 28.67
N SER A 33 -13.58 28.45 28.83
CA SER A 33 -12.82 28.89 30.00
C SER A 33 -12.91 30.41 30.08
N SER A 34 -12.43 31.00 31.18
CA SER A 34 -12.42 32.47 31.37
C SER A 34 -11.86 33.23 30.16
N SER A 35 -12.45 34.39 29.83
CA SER A 35 -11.93 35.31 28.81
C SER A 35 -10.65 36.03 29.24
N THR A 36 -10.41 36.18 30.55
CA THR A 36 -9.27 36.93 31.11
C THR A 36 -8.07 36.04 31.44
N ASP A 37 -8.30 34.79 31.84
CA ASP A 37 -7.24 33.85 32.25
C ASP A 37 -7.57 32.38 31.94
N GLY A 38 -8.12 32.14 30.75
CA GLY A 38 -8.61 30.82 30.32
C GLY A 38 -7.61 29.94 29.57
N THR A 39 -6.38 30.40 29.33
CA THR A 39 -5.36 29.57 28.67
C THR A 39 -4.87 28.45 29.59
N ASP A 40 -4.35 27.37 29.00
CA ASP A 40 -3.70 26.26 29.72
C ASP A 40 -4.59 25.50 30.72
N ARG A 41 -5.91 25.58 30.57
CA ARG A 41 -6.89 24.88 31.43
C ARG A 41 -7.22 23.45 30.96
N GLY A 42 -6.63 22.97 29.85
CA GLY A 42 -6.79 21.59 29.36
C GLY A 42 -7.87 21.38 28.28
N LYS A 43 -8.41 22.44 27.67
CA LYS A 43 -9.40 22.34 26.57
C LYS A 43 -8.91 21.45 25.43
N SER A 44 -7.72 21.74 24.88
CA SER A 44 -7.15 20.98 23.77
C SER A 44 -6.85 19.52 24.13
N VAL A 45 -6.46 19.24 25.38
CA VAL A 45 -6.28 17.87 25.87
C VAL A 45 -7.60 17.09 25.75
N ILE A 46 -8.72 17.67 26.17
CA ILE A 46 -10.05 17.06 26.06
C ILE A 46 -10.40 16.79 24.59
N MET A 47 -10.25 17.79 23.73
CA MET A 47 -10.61 17.71 22.31
C MET A 47 -9.80 16.62 21.59
N LYS A 48 -8.47 16.60 21.81
CA LYS A 48 -7.54 15.61 21.27
C LYS A 48 -7.85 14.19 21.78
N SER A 49 -8.26 14.07 23.04
CA SER A 49 -8.54 12.79 23.70
C SER A 49 -9.70 12.00 23.08
N LEU A 50 -10.69 12.68 22.49
CA LEU A 50 -11.88 12.03 21.90
C LEU A 50 -11.48 11.07 20.79
N TYR A 51 -10.84 11.57 19.73
CA TYR A 51 -10.41 10.73 18.61
C TYR A 51 -9.16 9.91 18.94
N HIS A 52 -8.36 10.34 19.92
CA HIS A 52 -7.30 9.52 20.49
C HIS A 52 -7.82 8.22 21.11
N ALA A 53 -8.87 8.27 21.93
CA ALA A 53 -9.51 7.07 22.46
C ALA A 53 -10.03 6.16 21.34
N MET A 54 -10.52 6.74 20.23
CA MET A 54 -11.01 6.03 19.04
C MET A 54 -9.90 5.45 18.12
N GLY A 55 -8.64 5.56 18.52
CA GLY A 55 -7.50 4.96 17.82
C GLY A 55 -6.79 5.87 16.81
N ALA A 56 -7.11 7.17 16.76
CA ALA A 56 -6.39 8.14 15.94
C ALA A 56 -5.35 8.90 16.78
N ASP A 57 -4.07 8.74 16.47
CA ASP A 57 -3.01 9.34 17.29
C ASP A 57 -2.95 10.88 17.06
N CYS A 58 -3.20 11.67 18.12
CA CYS A 58 -3.22 13.14 18.11
C CYS A 58 -1.89 13.73 18.65
N PHE A 59 -1.67 15.04 18.48
CA PHE A 59 -0.48 15.72 18.99
C PHE A 59 -0.73 16.32 20.38
N PHE A 60 -0.24 15.67 21.43
CA PHE A 60 -0.25 16.23 22.78
C PHE A 60 1.04 17.02 23.04
N GLU A 61 0.97 18.01 23.94
CA GLU A 61 2.14 18.75 24.42
C GLU A 61 2.99 17.87 25.36
N ASP A 62 4.30 18.15 25.45
CA ASP A 62 5.25 17.35 26.24
C ASP A 62 4.87 17.20 27.73
N LYS A 63 4.13 18.17 28.28
CA LYS A 63 3.64 18.10 29.67
C LYS A 63 2.57 17.03 29.88
N TRP A 64 1.86 16.65 28.81
CA TRP A 64 0.84 15.62 28.84
C TRP A 64 1.42 14.30 28.34
N ASP A 65 1.98 13.52 29.27
CA ASP A 65 2.46 12.16 28.99
C ASP A 65 1.26 11.24 28.70
N ASP A 66 0.90 11.10 27.43
CA ASP A 66 -0.25 10.33 26.95
C ASP A 66 -0.09 8.83 27.18
N ALA A 67 1.15 8.32 27.18
CA ALA A 67 1.45 6.90 27.30
C ALA A 67 1.12 6.35 28.69
N SER A 68 1.19 7.18 29.75
CA SER A 68 0.81 6.78 31.11
C SER A 68 -0.67 6.99 31.44
N LYS A 69 -1.44 7.66 30.56
CA LYS A 69 -2.86 7.94 30.80
C LYS A 69 -3.74 6.83 30.26
N THR A 70 -4.91 6.71 30.87
CA THR A 70 -5.98 5.83 30.40
C THR A 70 -7.15 6.68 29.94
N TYR A 71 -7.63 6.41 28.73
CA TYR A 71 -8.74 7.10 28.10
C TYR A 71 -9.90 6.12 28.00
N ILE A 72 -11.05 6.47 28.57
CA ILE A 72 -12.29 5.71 28.39
C ILE A 72 -13.29 6.65 27.74
N LEU A 73 -13.84 6.23 26.60
CA LEU A 73 -14.85 6.99 25.90
C LEU A 73 -16.11 6.14 25.77
N SER A 74 -17.20 6.61 26.37
CA SER A 74 -18.54 6.09 26.13
C SER A 74 -19.12 6.76 24.89
N PHE A 75 -19.66 5.96 23.98
CA PHE A 75 -20.30 6.44 22.77
C PHE A 75 -21.51 5.60 22.42
N ALA A 76 -22.34 6.08 21.50
CA ALA A 76 -23.47 5.33 20.97
C ALA A 76 -23.56 5.45 19.45
N ILE A 77 -24.11 4.42 18.81
CA ILE A 77 -24.43 4.39 17.39
C ILE A 77 -25.91 4.08 17.26
N GLY A 78 -26.73 5.09 16.95
CA GLY A 78 -28.18 4.96 17.13
C GLY A 78 -28.51 4.76 18.61
N ASP A 79 -29.22 3.68 18.92
CA ASP A 79 -29.65 3.35 20.29
C ASP A 79 -28.63 2.47 21.05
N ASP A 80 -27.66 1.88 20.34
CA ASP A 80 -26.69 0.95 20.92
C ASP A 80 -25.53 1.72 21.57
N GLY A 81 -25.25 1.43 22.85
CA GLY A 81 -24.17 2.02 23.63
C GLY A 81 -22.90 1.16 23.65
N TYR A 82 -21.74 1.81 23.72
CA TYR A 82 -20.43 1.17 23.72
C TYR A 82 -19.44 1.94 24.61
N TYR A 83 -18.37 1.26 25.00
CA TYR A 83 -17.20 1.86 25.63
C TYR A 83 -15.94 1.47 24.86
N ILE A 84 -15.05 2.43 24.60
CA ILE A 84 -13.69 2.15 24.17
C ILE A 84 -12.71 2.59 25.25
N PHE A 85 -11.87 1.66 25.66
CA PHE A 85 -10.78 1.84 26.58
C PHE A 85 -9.48 1.88 25.79
N ARG A 86 -8.64 2.89 26.05
CA ARG A 86 -7.30 3.00 25.53
C ARG A 86 -6.31 3.22 26.67
N HIS A 87 -5.28 2.39 26.71
CA HIS A 87 -4.08 2.63 27.52
C HIS A 87 -2.84 2.41 26.66
N ASN A 88 -2.09 3.46 26.38
CA ASN A 88 -0.97 3.41 25.44
C ASN A 88 -1.39 2.82 24.07
N LYS A 89 -0.87 1.64 23.70
CA LYS A 89 -1.22 0.90 22.48
C LYS A 89 -2.38 -0.07 22.65
N LEU A 90 -2.81 -0.35 23.88
CA LEU A 90 -3.89 -1.31 24.17
C LEU A 90 -5.25 -0.66 23.97
N PHE A 91 -6.11 -1.32 23.21
CA PHE A 91 -7.51 -0.99 22.98
C PHE A 91 -8.39 -2.12 23.45
N LYS A 92 -9.45 -1.80 24.19
CA LYS A 92 -10.55 -2.73 24.50
C LYS A 92 -11.86 -2.06 24.17
N VAL A 93 -12.75 -2.78 23.50
CA VAL A 93 -14.09 -2.28 23.17
C VAL A 93 -15.13 -3.16 23.86
N PHE A 94 -16.12 -2.51 24.46
CA PHE A 94 -17.17 -3.14 25.23
C PHE A 94 -18.54 -2.70 24.72
N ASP A 95 -19.55 -3.54 24.94
CA ASP A 95 -20.94 -3.20 24.69
C ASP A 95 -21.55 -2.35 25.82
N ALA A 96 -22.86 -2.10 25.77
CA ALA A 96 -23.58 -1.31 26.76
C ALA A 96 -23.59 -1.95 28.17
N ASN A 97 -23.47 -3.28 28.26
CA ASN A 97 -23.38 -4.03 29.52
C ASN A 97 -21.93 -4.11 30.04
N LYS A 98 -20.98 -3.49 29.31
CA LYS A 98 -19.54 -3.53 29.55
C LYS A 98 -18.94 -4.93 29.36
N ASP A 99 -19.59 -5.78 28.57
CA ASP A 99 -19.05 -7.06 28.16
C ASP A 99 -18.00 -6.83 27.06
N LEU A 100 -16.83 -7.48 27.20
CA LEU A 100 -15.70 -7.28 26.30
C LEU A 100 -16.03 -7.85 24.92
N MET A 101 -16.06 -7.00 23.90
CA MET A 101 -16.29 -7.41 22.51
C MET A 101 -14.99 -7.85 21.85
N PHE A 102 -13.94 -7.05 21.96
CA PHE A 102 -12.61 -7.37 21.45
C PHE A 102 -11.52 -6.50 22.09
N THR A 103 -10.28 -6.98 21.95
CA THR A 103 -9.05 -6.29 22.34
C THR A 103 -8.12 -6.20 21.15
N SER A 104 -7.37 -5.11 21.03
CA SER A 104 -6.31 -4.99 20.02
C SER A 104 -5.15 -4.14 20.51
N VAL A 105 -3.95 -4.42 19.98
CA VAL A 105 -2.76 -3.56 20.11
C VAL A 105 -2.29 -2.99 18.77
N SER A 106 -2.95 -3.36 17.67
CA SER A 106 -2.62 -2.96 16.31
C SER A 106 -3.65 -1.95 15.79
N ARG A 107 -3.17 -0.91 15.09
CA ARG A 107 -4.03 0.11 14.50
C ARG A 107 -4.90 -0.45 13.37
N HIS A 108 -4.36 -1.35 12.55
CA HIS A 108 -5.10 -1.96 11.45
C HIS A 108 -6.16 -2.94 11.96
N GLU A 109 -5.81 -3.82 12.90
CA GLU A 109 -6.78 -4.74 13.50
C GLU A 109 -7.90 -3.97 14.20
N LEU A 110 -7.57 -2.92 14.96
CA LEU A 110 -8.56 -2.02 15.53
C LEU A 110 -9.48 -1.44 14.45
N ALA A 111 -8.94 -0.98 13.31
CA ALA A 111 -9.74 -0.43 12.23
C ALA A 111 -10.67 -1.48 11.57
N GLU A 112 -10.19 -2.70 11.40
CA GLU A 112 -11.00 -3.83 10.88
C GLU A 112 -12.15 -4.18 11.82
N ARG A 113 -11.91 -4.21 13.13
CA ARG A 113 -12.95 -4.47 14.13
C ARG A 113 -13.93 -3.30 14.27
N LEU A 114 -13.46 -2.07 14.21
CA LEU A 114 -14.31 -0.88 14.20
C LEU A 114 -15.13 -0.77 12.90
N TYR A 115 -14.62 -1.28 11.78
CA TYR A 115 -15.39 -1.38 10.53
C TYR A 115 -16.64 -2.25 10.71
N GLU A 116 -16.57 -3.35 11.46
CA GLU A 116 -17.74 -4.20 11.76
C GLU A 116 -18.82 -3.43 12.53
N LEU A 117 -18.44 -2.50 13.41
CA LEU A 117 -19.36 -1.66 14.18
C LEU A 117 -19.91 -0.48 13.37
N PHE A 118 -19.05 0.21 12.62
CA PHE A 118 -19.41 1.43 11.91
C PHE A 118 -20.04 1.16 10.54
N HIS A 119 -19.74 -0.01 9.97
CA HIS A 119 -19.98 -0.36 8.56
C HIS A 119 -19.40 0.68 7.60
N PHE A 120 -18.33 1.34 8.02
CA PHE A 120 -17.61 2.33 7.26
C PHE A 120 -16.14 2.29 7.66
N ALA A 121 -15.26 2.11 6.68
CA ALA A 121 -13.84 2.33 6.85
C ALA A 121 -13.21 2.69 5.52
N VAL A 122 -12.34 3.68 5.53
CA VAL A 122 -11.57 4.09 4.36
C VAL A 122 -10.61 2.96 4.00
N LYS A 123 -10.67 2.54 2.73
CA LYS A 123 -9.75 1.54 2.18
C LYS A 123 -8.85 2.20 1.16
N LEU A 124 -7.55 1.98 1.28
CA LEU A 124 -6.56 2.49 0.34
C LEU A 124 -5.70 1.33 -0.18
N PRO A 125 -5.08 1.51 -1.36
CA PRO A 125 -4.11 0.56 -1.85
C PRO A 125 -2.93 0.43 -0.89
N LYS A 126 -2.55 -0.81 -0.57
CA LYS A 126 -1.36 -1.07 0.23
C LYS A 126 -0.12 -0.53 -0.48
N ARG A 127 0.81 0.03 0.30
CA ARG A 127 2.11 0.46 -0.22
C ARG A 127 2.95 -0.76 -0.58
N ASN A 128 3.27 -0.96 -1.86
CA ASN A 128 4.27 -1.92 -2.30
C ASN A 128 5.66 -1.34 -1.96
N ASN A 129 6.34 -1.97 -1.01
CA ASN A 129 7.72 -1.61 -0.64
C ASN A 129 8.77 -2.43 -1.43
N ASN A 130 8.34 -3.24 -2.41
CA ASN A 130 9.23 -4.00 -3.27
C ASN A 130 9.21 -3.38 -4.67
N GLU A 131 10.38 -2.99 -5.17
CA GLU A 131 10.60 -2.41 -6.50
C GLU A 131 10.47 -3.45 -7.64
N ASP A 132 10.22 -4.71 -7.32
CA ASP A 132 10.03 -5.78 -8.29
C ASP A 132 8.54 -5.99 -8.57
N ASP A 133 8.04 -5.35 -9.63
CA ASP A 133 6.92 -5.73 -10.53
C ASP A 133 5.66 -6.46 -10.00
N GLU A 134 5.39 -6.49 -8.69
CA GLU A 134 4.12 -7.00 -8.19
C GLU A 134 3.06 -5.90 -8.28
N PRO A 135 1.92 -6.16 -8.96
CA PRO A 135 0.84 -5.20 -9.06
C PRO A 135 0.32 -4.82 -7.68
N ILE A 136 -0.34 -3.67 -7.58
CA ILE A 136 -1.00 -3.16 -6.38
C ILE A 136 -2.04 -4.20 -5.93
N GLU A 137 -1.67 -5.20 -5.11
CA GLU A 137 -2.48 -6.42 -5.10
C GLU A 137 -3.73 -6.34 -4.23
N ARG A 138 -3.78 -5.56 -3.14
CA ARG A 138 -4.97 -5.52 -2.27
C ARG A 138 -5.22 -4.14 -1.66
N LEU A 139 -6.49 -3.73 -1.67
CA LEU A 139 -6.99 -2.69 -0.76
C LEU A 139 -6.89 -3.21 0.67
N GLU A 140 -6.42 -2.36 1.56
CA GLU A 140 -6.46 -2.64 2.99
C GLU A 140 -7.27 -1.57 3.72
N VAL A 141 -7.83 -1.97 4.87
CA VAL A 141 -8.49 -1.04 5.77
C VAL A 141 -7.40 -0.16 6.40
N THR A 142 -7.53 1.14 6.18
CA THR A 142 -6.60 2.13 6.73
C THR A 142 -6.77 2.27 8.25
N PRO A 143 -5.74 2.76 8.97
CA PRO A 143 -5.86 3.07 10.40
C PRO A 143 -7.05 4.00 10.72
N PRO A 144 -7.62 3.98 11.94
CA PRO A 144 -8.85 4.69 12.26
C PRO A 144 -8.81 6.20 12.02
N ALA A 145 -7.61 6.81 12.08
CA ALA A 145 -7.39 8.23 11.79
C ALA A 145 -8.01 8.66 10.45
N TYR A 146 -7.89 7.83 9.40
CA TYR A 146 -8.42 8.14 8.06
C TYR A 146 -9.95 8.22 8.01
N ASN A 147 -10.65 7.52 8.91
CA ASN A 147 -12.11 7.58 9.04
C ASN A 147 -12.57 8.90 9.68
N TYR A 148 -11.71 9.54 10.47
CA TYR A 148 -12.06 10.72 11.26
C TYR A 148 -11.51 12.03 10.70
N LEU A 149 -10.77 11.98 9.58
CA LEU A 149 -10.10 13.14 8.98
C LEU A 149 -11.00 14.33 8.72
N LEU A 150 -12.29 14.12 8.43
CA LEU A 150 -13.25 15.20 8.18
C LEU A 150 -13.80 15.82 9.46
N ASN A 151 -13.61 15.17 10.60
CA ASN A 151 -14.40 15.42 11.81
C ASN A 151 -13.55 15.90 12.98
N PHE A 152 -12.24 16.08 12.81
CA PHE A 152 -11.36 16.62 13.84
C PHE A 152 -10.45 17.71 13.27
N VAL A 153 -10.42 18.85 13.95
CA VAL A 153 -9.45 19.92 13.68
C VAL A 153 -8.75 20.26 14.99
N ASP A 154 -7.43 20.07 15.00
CA ASP A 154 -6.52 20.47 16.08
C ASP A 154 -6.17 21.96 15.94
N GLN A 155 -6.24 22.69 17.04
CA GLN A 155 -5.94 24.12 17.16
C GLN A 155 -4.58 24.49 16.53
N ASP A 156 -3.55 23.66 16.73
CA ASP A 156 -2.18 23.94 16.29
C ASP A 156 -1.89 23.49 14.85
N LYS A 157 -2.86 22.83 14.20
CA LYS A 157 -2.70 22.19 12.89
C LYS A 157 -3.69 22.71 11.85
N GLN A 158 -4.18 23.94 12.04
CA GLN A 158 -5.09 24.61 11.11
C GLN A 158 -4.34 25.16 9.88
N ASN A 159 -4.01 24.27 8.94
CA ASN A 159 -3.14 24.56 7.79
C ASN A 159 -3.85 24.56 6.43
N GLY A 160 -4.93 25.33 6.31
CA GLY A 160 -5.70 25.47 5.08
C GLY A 160 -6.35 24.14 4.67
N SER A 161 -6.16 23.73 3.41
CA SER A 161 -6.74 22.48 2.88
C SER A 161 -5.82 21.26 3.00
N GLN A 162 -5.11 21.16 4.12
CA GLN A 162 -4.27 20.01 4.45
C GLN A 162 -4.78 19.31 5.71
N PHE A 163 -4.74 17.98 5.69
CA PHE A 163 -4.99 17.17 6.87
C PHE A 163 -3.72 17.08 7.71
N ALA A 164 -3.72 17.71 8.89
CA ALA A 164 -2.54 17.79 9.75
C ALA A 164 -2.83 17.49 11.24
N SER A 165 -4.08 17.20 11.62
CA SER A 165 -4.50 17.04 13.02
C SER A 165 -4.16 15.67 13.63
N PHE A 166 -3.85 14.67 12.80
CA PHE A 166 -3.44 13.33 13.25
C PHE A 166 -2.00 13.03 12.86
N GLN A 167 -1.35 12.20 13.67
CA GLN A 167 -0.02 11.66 13.41
C GLN A 167 -0.06 10.54 12.36
N ARG A 168 1.11 10.24 11.78
CA ARG A 168 1.36 9.08 10.89
C ARG A 168 0.50 9.01 9.62
N LEU A 169 -0.08 10.13 9.18
CA LEU A 169 -0.82 10.18 7.91
C LEU A 169 0.05 9.95 6.66
N SER A 170 1.39 10.00 6.80
CA SER A 170 2.37 9.73 5.75
C SER A 170 2.51 8.25 5.37
N GLU A 171 1.78 7.34 6.04
CA GLU A 171 1.78 5.92 5.72
C GLU A 171 1.34 5.65 4.27
N TYR A 172 0.35 6.41 3.79
CA TYR A 172 -0.13 6.38 2.41
C TYR A 172 0.26 7.68 1.70
N PRO A 173 1.11 7.66 0.65
CA PRO A 173 1.42 8.86 -0.11
C PRO A 173 0.21 9.35 -0.90
N ASP A 174 0.08 10.68 -1.05
CA ASP A 174 -0.96 11.34 -1.85
C ASP A 174 -2.41 10.88 -1.53
N PHE A 175 -2.64 10.45 -0.29
CA PHE A 175 -3.90 9.85 0.13
C PHE A 175 -5.12 10.78 0.00
N LYS A 176 -4.91 12.10 0.07
CA LYS A 176 -5.96 13.12 0.17
C LYS A 176 -7.08 12.92 -0.88
N GLU A 177 -6.72 12.75 -2.16
CA GLU A 177 -7.71 12.60 -3.23
C GLU A 177 -8.57 11.35 -3.01
N ASN A 178 -7.90 10.21 -2.80
CA ASN A 178 -8.54 8.91 -2.65
C ASN A 178 -9.45 8.86 -1.42
N VAL A 179 -8.98 9.38 -0.30
CA VAL A 179 -9.73 9.39 0.96
C VAL A 179 -10.95 10.28 0.87
N LEU A 180 -10.84 11.46 0.27
CA LEU A 180 -11.98 12.36 0.11
C LEU A 180 -13.07 11.73 -0.77
N TYR A 181 -12.70 11.18 -1.94
CA TYR A 181 -13.69 10.51 -2.79
C TYR A 181 -14.27 9.25 -2.16
N TYR A 182 -13.53 8.55 -1.30
CA TYR A 182 -14.07 7.45 -0.50
C TYR A 182 -15.11 7.95 0.50
N HIS A 183 -14.80 9.00 1.27
CA HIS A 183 -15.77 9.63 2.19
C HIS A 183 -17.02 10.09 1.47
N PHE A 184 -16.89 10.61 0.26
CA PHE A 184 -18.02 11.08 -0.57
C PHE A 184 -18.72 9.96 -1.34
N GLY A 185 -18.37 8.70 -1.14
CA GLY A 185 -19.02 7.55 -1.79
C GLY A 185 -18.77 7.47 -3.30
N ALA A 186 -17.86 8.28 -3.83
CA ALA A 186 -17.44 8.19 -5.22
C ALA A 186 -16.50 7.02 -5.44
N PHE A 187 -15.67 6.67 -4.46
CA PHE A 187 -14.80 5.50 -4.53
C PHE A 187 -15.33 4.37 -3.65
N ASP A 188 -15.32 3.17 -4.23
CA ASP A 188 -15.70 1.91 -3.61
C ASP A 188 -14.69 0.82 -3.99
N ASP A 189 -14.85 -0.38 -3.45
CA ASP A 189 -13.97 -1.52 -3.75
C ASP A 189 -13.94 -1.84 -5.25
N ASN A 190 -15.07 -1.64 -5.95
CA ASN A 190 -15.18 -1.88 -7.39
C ASN A 190 -14.37 -0.86 -8.21
N TYR A 191 -14.30 0.41 -7.81
CA TYR A 191 -13.45 1.43 -8.45
C TYR A 191 -12.00 0.96 -8.51
N TYR A 192 -11.44 0.55 -7.36
CA TYR A 192 -10.05 0.12 -7.29
C TYR A 192 -9.81 -1.19 -8.05
N SER A 193 -10.76 -2.12 -8.03
CA SER A 193 -10.68 -3.34 -8.86
C SER A 193 -10.60 -3.01 -10.36
N LEU A 194 -11.31 -1.97 -10.82
CA LEU A 194 -11.28 -1.53 -12.20
C LEU A 194 -9.98 -0.80 -12.55
N ILE A 195 -9.41 -0.04 -11.61
CA ILE A 195 -8.08 0.58 -11.78
C ILE A 195 -7.00 -0.51 -11.91
N GLN A 196 -7.02 -1.54 -11.06
CA GLN A 196 -6.11 -2.69 -11.17
C GLN A 196 -6.27 -3.44 -12.50
N GLN A 197 -7.51 -3.66 -12.95
CA GLN A 197 -7.78 -4.27 -14.25
C GLN A 197 -7.24 -3.40 -15.39
N GLN A 198 -7.43 -2.08 -15.32
CA GLN A 198 -6.90 -1.15 -16.31
C GLN A 198 -5.37 -1.23 -16.38
N GLU A 199 -4.69 -1.22 -15.25
CA GLU A 199 -3.22 -1.31 -15.19
C GLU A 199 -2.70 -2.62 -15.80
N LYS A 200 -3.33 -3.75 -15.48
CA LYS A 200 -2.99 -5.06 -16.07
C LYS A 200 -3.15 -5.05 -17.60
N ILE A 201 -4.27 -4.50 -18.10
CA ILE A 201 -4.55 -4.38 -19.54
C ILE A 201 -3.53 -3.46 -20.22
N GLU A 202 -3.13 -2.35 -19.58
CA GLU A 202 -2.14 -1.42 -20.12
C GLU A 202 -0.73 -2.04 -20.17
N THR A 203 -0.34 -2.78 -19.13
CA THR A 203 0.94 -3.50 -19.09
C THR A 203 1.00 -4.61 -20.13
N GLU A 204 -0.05 -5.43 -20.24
CA GLU A 204 -0.14 -6.47 -21.26
C GLU A 204 -0.17 -5.88 -22.68
N GLY A 205 -0.86 -4.76 -22.87
CA GLY A 205 -0.87 -4.02 -24.14
C GLY A 205 0.53 -3.57 -24.56
N LYS A 206 1.34 -3.05 -23.62
CA LYS A 206 2.74 -2.70 -23.89
C LYS A 206 3.58 -3.93 -24.23
N ARG A 207 3.34 -5.07 -23.58
CA ARG A 207 4.04 -6.34 -23.86
C ARG A 207 3.73 -6.83 -25.27
N LEU A 208 2.45 -6.91 -25.63
CA LEU A 208 1.99 -7.35 -26.95
C LEU A 208 2.48 -6.42 -28.08
N SER A 209 2.50 -5.10 -27.85
CA SER A 209 3.04 -4.14 -28.82
C SER A 209 4.52 -4.37 -29.08
N LYS A 210 5.34 -4.61 -28.04
CA LYS A 210 6.76 -4.94 -28.20
C LYS A 210 6.96 -6.25 -28.95
N GLU A 211 6.13 -7.25 -28.66
CA GLU A 211 6.17 -8.55 -29.34
C GLU A 211 5.87 -8.41 -30.84
N GLN A 212 4.84 -7.62 -31.18
CA GLN A 212 4.51 -7.28 -32.56
C GLN A 212 5.66 -6.57 -33.29
N ASP A 213 6.27 -5.56 -32.67
CA ASP A 213 7.39 -4.82 -33.27
C ASP A 213 8.59 -5.76 -33.55
N MET A 214 8.91 -6.66 -32.63
CA MET A 214 9.98 -7.65 -32.82
C MET A 214 9.68 -8.60 -33.98
N MET A 215 8.44 -9.08 -34.10
CA MET A 215 8.01 -9.95 -35.21
C MET A 215 8.10 -9.23 -36.56
N LEU A 216 7.70 -7.96 -36.64
CA LEU A 216 7.83 -7.15 -37.86
C LEU A 216 9.30 -6.95 -38.25
N MET A 217 10.19 -6.66 -37.29
CA MET A 217 11.63 -6.56 -37.56
C MET A 217 12.23 -7.88 -38.06
N MET A 218 11.79 -9.03 -37.53
CA MET A 218 12.20 -10.34 -38.03
C MET A 218 11.70 -10.57 -39.47
N LEU A 219 10.46 -10.21 -39.76
CA LEU A 219 9.86 -10.32 -41.08
C LEU A 219 10.62 -9.48 -42.13
N ASP A 220 10.98 -8.25 -41.80
CA ASP A 220 11.79 -7.36 -42.66
C ASP A 220 13.15 -7.98 -42.99
N ARG A 221 13.80 -8.60 -42.00
CA ARG A 221 15.07 -9.30 -42.19
C ARG A 221 14.92 -10.53 -43.11
N VAL A 222 13.81 -11.26 -42.99
CA VAL A 222 13.49 -12.38 -43.88
C VAL A 222 13.26 -11.89 -45.30
N TYR A 223 12.50 -10.80 -45.51
CA TYR A 223 12.29 -10.20 -46.82
C TYR A 223 13.57 -9.70 -47.48
N ALA A 224 14.45 -9.04 -46.72
CA ALA A 224 15.76 -8.62 -47.22
C ALA A 224 16.61 -9.82 -47.70
N SER A 225 16.46 -10.98 -47.06
CA SER A 225 17.17 -12.21 -47.41
C SER A 225 16.54 -12.97 -48.60
N ILE A 226 15.27 -12.71 -48.91
CA ILE A 226 14.54 -13.33 -50.04
C ILE A 226 14.84 -12.61 -51.38
N ASN A 227 15.09 -11.30 -51.35
CA ASN A 227 15.28 -10.48 -52.56
C ASN A 227 16.59 -10.73 -53.33
N ASP A 228 17.50 -11.56 -52.82
CA ASP A 228 18.82 -11.82 -53.42
C ASP A 228 18.89 -13.12 -54.25
N VAL A 229 17.75 -13.79 -54.48
CA VAL A 229 17.70 -15.10 -55.15
C VAL A 229 16.94 -15.01 -56.48
N SER A 230 17.65 -15.19 -57.60
CA SER A 230 17.08 -15.19 -58.97
C SER A 230 16.53 -16.57 -59.35
N TYR A 231 15.35 -16.62 -59.97
CA TYR A 231 14.64 -17.85 -60.35
C TYR A 231 15.19 -18.54 -61.62
N SER A 232 15.04 -19.87 -61.72
CA SER A 232 14.98 -20.61 -63.00
C SER A 232 13.93 -21.75 -62.97
N MET A 233 13.43 -22.11 -64.16
CA MET A 233 12.30 -23.00 -64.43
C MET A 233 12.72 -24.49 -64.53
N ASP A 234 12.22 -25.34 -63.64
CA ASP A 234 11.40 -26.55 -63.94
C ASP A 234 11.11 -27.30 -62.62
N ILE A 235 9.84 -27.26 -62.19
CA ILE A 235 9.43 -27.48 -60.79
C ILE A 235 9.17 -28.95 -60.44
N GLU A 236 8.91 -29.82 -61.41
CA GLU A 236 8.43 -31.18 -61.11
C GLU A 236 9.56 -32.20 -60.92
N HIS A 237 10.64 -32.11 -61.69
CA HIS A 237 11.79 -33.02 -61.54
C HIS A 237 12.65 -32.69 -60.30
N LEU A 238 12.70 -31.41 -59.88
CA LEU A 238 13.43 -30.95 -58.70
C LEU A 238 12.72 -31.33 -57.37
N ARG A 239 11.38 -31.39 -57.36
CA ARG A 239 10.58 -31.74 -56.17
C ARG A 239 10.89 -33.12 -55.60
N ALA A 240 11.15 -34.11 -56.45
CA ALA A 240 11.43 -35.48 -56.03
C ALA A 240 12.85 -35.65 -55.44
N ASP A 241 13.85 -34.99 -56.02
CA ASP A 241 15.23 -35.04 -55.53
C ASP A 241 15.44 -34.19 -54.26
N VAL A 242 14.74 -33.05 -54.14
CA VAL A 242 14.75 -32.18 -52.94
C VAL A 242 14.10 -32.87 -51.74
N SER A 243 13.01 -33.63 -51.92
CA SER A 243 12.39 -34.36 -50.81
C SER A 243 13.31 -35.46 -50.27
N ARG A 244 14.07 -36.13 -51.17
CA ARG A 244 14.99 -37.22 -50.81
C ARG A 244 16.26 -36.73 -50.11
N THR A 245 16.71 -35.51 -50.41
CA THR A 245 17.82 -34.83 -49.71
C THR A 245 17.36 -34.22 -48.39
N LYS A 246 16.14 -33.69 -48.31
CA LYS A 246 15.57 -33.13 -47.06
C LYS A 246 15.53 -34.17 -45.93
N ASP A 247 15.11 -35.40 -46.19
CA ASP A 247 14.99 -36.43 -45.13
C ASP A 247 16.33 -36.86 -44.56
N LYS A 248 17.36 -37.01 -45.40
CA LYS A 248 18.72 -37.35 -44.97
C LYS A 248 19.37 -36.21 -44.18
N TYR A 249 19.23 -34.98 -44.67
CA TYR A 249 19.73 -33.80 -43.96
C TYR A 249 19.03 -33.63 -42.61
N ASN A 250 17.69 -33.74 -42.58
CA ASN A 250 16.92 -33.65 -41.34
C ASN A 250 17.34 -34.72 -40.34
N THR A 251 17.62 -35.95 -40.79
CA THR A 251 18.09 -37.03 -39.91
C THR A 251 19.45 -36.69 -39.29
N ILE A 252 20.40 -36.19 -40.10
CA ILE A 252 21.73 -35.77 -39.62
C ILE A 252 21.60 -34.58 -38.66
N ALA A 253 20.81 -33.56 -39.02
CA ALA A 253 20.60 -32.35 -38.23
C ALA A 253 19.89 -32.62 -36.90
N HIS A 254 18.84 -33.47 -36.89
CA HIS A 254 18.17 -33.90 -35.67
C HIS A 254 19.14 -34.66 -34.76
N THR A 255 19.92 -35.59 -35.31
CA THR A 255 20.88 -36.36 -34.52
C THR A 255 21.98 -35.47 -33.93
N LEU A 256 22.50 -34.51 -34.70
CA LEU A 256 23.46 -33.51 -34.20
C LEU A 256 22.84 -32.64 -33.10
N ASN A 257 21.58 -32.23 -33.24
CA ASN A 257 20.89 -31.44 -32.23
C ASN A 257 20.67 -32.23 -30.93
N ASP A 258 20.29 -33.50 -31.02
CA ASP A 258 20.11 -34.37 -29.86
C ASP A 258 21.44 -34.62 -29.14
N LEU A 259 22.52 -34.85 -29.88
CA LEU A 259 23.87 -34.99 -29.32
C LEU A 259 24.34 -33.67 -28.68
N ARG A 260 24.04 -32.52 -29.29
CA ARG A 260 24.34 -31.20 -28.72
C ARG A 260 23.59 -30.97 -27.41
N GLN A 261 22.30 -31.30 -27.34
CA GLN A 261 21.52 -31.15 -26.12
C GLN A 261 22.06 -32.05 -25.00
N LYS A 262 22.45 -33.29 -25.33
CA LYS A 262 23.13 -34.19 -24.38
C LYS A 262 24.45 -33.59 -23.86
N LEU A 263 25.27 -33.00 -24.74
CA LEU A 263 26.51 -32.34 -24.35
C LEU A 263 26.28 -31.14 -23.43
N VAL A 264 25.26 -30.31 -23.73
CA VAL A 264 24.90 -29.17 -22.87
C VAL A 264 24.49 -29.65 -21.49
N ASN A 265 23.62 -30.68 -21.42
CA ASN A 265 23.18 -31.24 -20.14
C ASN A 265 24.36 -31.80 -19.34
N PHE A 266 25.21 -32.65 -19.94
CA PHE A 266 26.38 -33.18 -19.24
C PHE A 266 27.37 -32.11 -18.80
N ARG A 267 27.58 -31.04 -19.59
CA ARG A 267 28.44 -29.92 -19.19
C ARG A 267 27.84 -29.09 -18.06
N ASN A 268 26.51 -28.92 -18.03
CA ASN A 268 25.82 -28.27 -16.92
C ASN A 268 25.93 -29.12 -15.65
N ASP A 269 25.66 -30.42 -15.72
CA ASP A 269 25.79 -31.35 -14.59
C ASP A 269 27.23 -31.34 -14.04
N ARG A 270 28.23 -31.32 -14.92
CA ARG A 270 29.64 -31.20 -14.55
C ARG A 270 29.93 -29.88 -13.83
N ALA A 271 29.42 -28.77 -14.34
CA ALA A 271 29.62 -27.44 -13.75
C ALA A 271 28.96 -27.34 -12.36
N ASP A 272 27.80 -27.96 -12.17
CA ASP A 272 27.09 -28.03 -10.88
C ASP A 272 27.89 -28.85 -9.85
N LEU A 273 28.39 -30.02 -10.25
CA LEU A 273 29.27 -30.83 -9.40
C LEU A 273 30.58 -30.10 -9.06
N GLU A 274 31.19 -29.38 -9.99
CA GLU A 274 32.36 -28.54 -9.72
C GLU A 274 32.05 -27.40 -8.74
N TYR A 275 30.86 -26.80 -8.84
CA TYR A 275 30.39 -25.81 -7.88
C TYR A 275 30.26 -26.41 -6.48
N HIS A 276 29.61 -27.56 -6.35
CA HIS A 276 29.50 -28.28 -5.08
C HIS A 276 30.86 -28.67 -4.50
N LEU A 277 31.80 -29.12 -5.33
CA LEU A 277 33.17 -29.44 -4.90
C LEU A 277 33.90 -28.20 -4.36
N ARG A 278 33.74 -27.04 -5.01
CA ARG A 278 34.28 -25.76 -4.51
C ARG A 278 33.64 -25.37 -3.18
N ALA A 279 32.33 -25.52 -3.03
CA ALA A 279 31.62 -25.24 -1.79
C ALA A 279 32.13 -26.11 -0.63
N LEU A 280 32.33 -27.42 -0.87
CA LEU A 280 32.93 -28.33 0.11
C LEU A 280 34.35 -27.90 0.51
N SER A 281 35.18 -27.45 -0.45
CA SER A 281 36.53 -26.96 -0.15
C SER A 281 36.55 -25.70 0.73
N LEU A 282 35.53 -24.84 0.62
CA LEU A 282 35.38 -23.68 1.49
C LEU A 282 34.90 -24.09 2.88
N LEU A 283 33.98 -25.06 2.94
CA LEU A 283 33.46 -25.62 4.18
C LEU A 283 34.57 -26.34 4.97
N ASP A 284 35.47 -27.03 4.27
CA ASP A 284 36.66 -27.67 4.86
C ASP A 284 37.58 -26.65 5.53
N LYS A 285 37.97 -25.58 4.81
CA LYS A 285 38.78 -24.48 5.35
C LYS A 285 38.13 -23.81 6.56
N GLU A 286 36.82 -23.65 6.53
CA GLU A 286 36.07 -23.10 7.67
C GLU A 286 36.07 -24.07 8.84
N ASN A 287 35.83 -25.36 8.59
CA ASN A 287 35.89 -26.41 9.60
C ASN A 287 37.27 -26.48 10.28
N GLU A 288 38.37 -26.35 9.51
CA GLU A 288 39.73 -26.27 10.04
C GLU A 288 39.93 -25.07 10.97
N LYS A 289 39.46 -23.88 10.59
CA LYS A 289 39.51 -22.68 11.45
C LYS A 289 38.71 -22.88 12.73
N GLN A 290 37.55 -23.53 12.65
CA GLN A 290 36.72 -23.81 13.81
C GLN A 290 37.40 -24.83 14.74
N ILE A 291 38.05 -25.86 14.19
CA ILE A 291 38.86 -26.80 14.96
C ILE A 291 40.04 -26.08 15.63
N ALA A 292 40.70 -25.13 14.95
CA ALA A 292 41.77 -24.31 15.52
C ALA A 292 41.28 -23.46 16.69
N ALA A 293 40.16 -22.74 16.55
CA ALA A 293 39.56 -21.95 17.62
C ALA A 293 39.16 -22.81 18.84
N LEU A 294 38.59 -23.99 18.59
CA LEU A 294 38.20 -24.93 19.65
C LEU A 294 39.40 -25.53 20.40
N LYS A 295 40.56 -25.69 19.75
CA LYS A 295 41.82 -26.07 20.42
C LYS A 295 42.31 -24.97 21.38
N GLU A 296 41.98 -23.71 21.10
CA GLU A 296 42.24 -22.56 21.98
C GLU A 296 41.12 -22.32 23.00
N HIS A 297 40.16 -23.24 23.14
CA HIS A 297 39.00 -23.10 24.03
C HIS A 297 38.10 -21.90 23.69
N ILE A 298 38.07 -21.48 22.43
CA ILE A 298 37.24 -20.35 21.95
C ILE A 298 36.09 -20.88 21.10
N CYS A 299 34.86 -20.42 21.39
CA CYS A 299 33.69 -20.73 20.60
C CYS A 299 33.79 -20.10 19.20
N PRO A 300 33.76 -20.88 18.10
CA PRO A 300 33.90 -20.33 16.75
C PRO A 300 32.72 -19.46 16.30
N LEU A 301 31.56 -19.54 16.96
CA LEU A 301 30.35 -18.80 16.58
C LEU A 301 30.22 -17.46 17.30
N CYS A 302 30.43 -17.43 18.62
CA CYS A 302 30.22 -16.23 19.45
C CYS A 302 31.50 -15.71 20.13
N LYS A 303 32.65 -16.38 19.94
CA LYS A 303 33.97 -16.03 20.50
C LYS A 303 34.06 -16.04 22.03
N SER A 304 33.12 -16.67 22.73
CA SER A 304 33.23 -16.90 24.18
C SER A 304 34.26 -17.99 24.52
N ASN A 305 34.84 -17.94 25.72
CA ASN A 305 35.65 -19.04 26.23
C ASN A 305 34.77 -20.25 26.60
N LEU A 306 35.28 -21.45 26.35
CA LEU A 306 34.62 -22.75 26.58
C LEU A 306 35.48 -23.60 27.53
N ASP A 307 34.89 -24.14 28.60
CA ASP A 307 35.64 -24.93 29.58
C ASP A 307 36.06 -26.30 29.04
N ASP A 308 35.17 -26.99 28.30
CA ASP A 308 35.47 -28.26 27.61
C ASP A 308 35.06 -28.17 26.14
N THR A 309 35.98 -28.54 25.24
CA THR A 309 35.77 -28.52 23.79
C THR A 309 35.83 -29.92 23.16
N MET A 310 36.03 -30.98 23.93
CA MET A 310 36.31 -32.33 23.41
C MET A 310 35.18 -32.87 22.51
N ASP A 311 33.94 -32.85 23.01
CA ASP A 311 32.77 -33.34 22.24
C ASP A 311 32.52 -32.54 20.96
N ILE A 312 32.74 -31.22 21.02
CA ILE A 312 32.55 -30.33 19.86
C ILE A 312 33.66 -30.59 18.83
N ARG A 313 34.90 -30.80 19.29
CA ARG A 313 36.03 -31.16 18.43
C ARG A 313 35.83 -32.50 17.74
N ILE A 314 35.38 -33.54 18.45
CA ILE A 314 35.07 -34.85 17.86
C ILE A 314 34.06 -34.71 16.72
N LYS A 315 32.96 -33.96 16.95
CA LYS A 315 31.96 -33.71 15.91
C LYS A 315 32.56 -33.01 14.68
N ARG A 316 33.45 -32.03 14.90
CA ARG A 316 34.12 -31.30 13.81
C ARG A 316 35.14 -32.15 13.05
N TYR A 317 35.86 -33.05 13.73
CA TYR A 317 36.72 -34.02 13.06
C TYR A 317 35.92 -34.98 12.20
N ASN A 318 34.80 -35.52 12.70
CA ASN A 318 33.88 -36.35 11.90
C ASN A 318 33.35 -35.57 10.68
N THR A 319 32.98 -34.30 10.87
CA THR A 319 32.60 -33.43 9.74
C THR A 319 33.72 -33.29 8.71
N GLY A 320 34.99 -33.22 9.15
CA GLY A 320 36.15 -33.23 8.25
C GLY A 320 36.24 -34.51 7.42
N ASP A 321 36.09 -35.67 8.06
CA ASP A 321 36.10 -36.97 7.39
C ASP A 321 34.94 -37.10 6.38
N ASP A 322 33.74 -36.63 6.76
CA ASP A 322 32.56 -36.61 5.88
C ASP A 322 32.79 -35.73 4.64
N ILE A 323 33.43 -34.57 4.80
CA ILE A 323 33.76 -33.67 3.67
C ILE A 323 34.73 -34.35 2.70
N ILE A 324 35.74 -35.06 3.20
CA ILE A 324 36.71 -35.78 2.38
C ILE A 324 36.02 -36.90 1.58
N LEU A 325 35.14 -37.66 2.23
CA LEU A 325 34.36 -38.72 1.59
C LEU A 325 33.48 -38.16 0.47
N LEU A 326 32.67 -37.13 0.78
CA LEU A 326 31.78 -36.48 -0.20
C LEU A 326 32.55 -35.83 -1.36
N SER A 327 33.70 -35.22 -1.08
CA SER A 327 34.57 -34.64 -2.10
C SER A 327 35.09 -35.72 -3.06
N SER A 328 35.44 -36.90 -2.54
CA SER A 328 35.90 -38.03 -3.34
C SER A 328 34.78 -38.59 -4.22
N ASP A 329 33.56 -38.71 -3.70
CA ASP A 329 32.38 -39.16 -4.45
C ASP A 329 31.99 -38.19 -5.58
N ILE A 330 32.06 -36.89 -5.31
CA ILE A 330 31.82 -35.85 -6.34
C ILE A 330 32.90 -35.89 -7.41
N GLN A 331 34.17 -36.03 -7.03
CA GLN A 331 35.28 -36.16 -8.00
C GLN A 331 35.14 -37.41 -8.87
N TYR A 332 34.71 -38.53 -8.30
CA TYR A 332 34.38 -39.74 -9.06
C TYR A 332 33.24 -39.48 -10.05
N SER A 333 32.17 -38.82 -9.61
CA SER A 333 31.03 -38.46 -10.45
C SER A 333 31.40 -37.52 -11.60
N ILE A 334 32.29 -36.55 -11.35
CA ILE A 334 32.86 -35.69 -12.40
C ILE A 334 33.63 -36.53 -13.42
N GLY A 335 34.47 -37.47 -12.97
CA GLY A 335 35.22 -38.36 -13.86
C GLY A 335 34.32 -39.24 -14.75
N GLU A 336 33.18 -39.71 -14.22
CA GLU A 336 32.18 -40.45 -15.00
C GLU A 336 31.46 -39.57 -16.02
N ILE A 337 31.14 -38.32 -15.68
CA ILE A 337 30.56 -37.36 -16.63
C ILE A 337 31.57 -36.98 -17.72
N ASP A 338 32.85 -36.77 -17.38
CA ASP A 338 33.90 -36.48 -18.35
C ASP A 338 34.08 -37.61 -19.38
N ARG A 339 33.98 -38.87 -18.94
CA ARG A 339 33.93 -40.02 -19.85
C ARG A 339 32.72 -39.97 -20.79
N LYS A 340 31.53 -39.67 -20.27
CA LYS A 340 30.32 -39.53 -21.08
C LYS A 340 30.43 -38.40 -22.09
N ILE A 341 30.97 -37.24 -21.69
CA ILE A 341 31.24 -36.11 -22.59
C ILE A 341 32.17 -36.56 -23.72
N THR A 342 33.28 -37.22 -23.40
CA THR A 342 34.25 -37.70 -24.40
C THR A 342 33.61 -38.63 -25.43
N VAL A 343 32.74 -39.56 -24.98
CA VAL A 343 32.02 -40.48 -25.88
C VAL A 343 31.08 -39.71 -26.81
N VAL A 344 30.28 -38.79 -26.26
CA VAL A 344 29.33 -38.01 -27.07
C VAL A 344 30.04 -37.03 -28.01
N GLU A 345 31.19 -36.46 -27.63
CA GLU A 345 32.02 -35.62 -28.49
C GLU A 345 32.59 -36.41 -29.68
N ALA A 346 33.03 -37.65 -29.44
CA ALA A 346 33.48 -38.54 -30.52
C ALA A 346 32.32 -38.91 -31.47
N GLU A 347 31.13 -39.20 -30.93
CA GLU A 347 29.93 -39.42 -31.74
C GLU A 347 29.55 -38.19 -32.56
N TYR A 348 29.57 -37.00 -31.95
CA TYR A 348 29.27 -35.74 -32.61
C TYR A 348 30.26 -35.45 -33.74
N SER A 349 31.55 -35.68 -33.52
CA SER A 349 32.59 -35.55 -34.55
C SER A 349 32.38 -36.51 -35.71
N ASN A 350 32.01 -37.77 -35.44
CA ASN A 350 31.67 -38.73 -36.49
C ASN A 350 30.45 -38.29 -37.33
N TRP A 351 29.45 -37.67 -36.70
CA TRP A 351 28.29 -37.13 -37.41
C TRP A 351 28.61 -35.84 -38.20
N LEU A 352 29.56 -35.04 -37.74
CA LEU A 352 30.09 -33.91 -38.52
C LEU A 352 30.81 -34.40 -39.79
N ILE A 353 31.63 -35.45 -39.70
CA ILE A 353 32.27 -36.05 -40.87
C ILE A 353 31.20 -36.54 -41.87
N LYS A 354 30.14 -37.21 -41.39
CA LYS A 354 29.01 -37.61 -42.24
C LYS A 354 28.27 -36.43 -42.86
N LEU A 355 28.18 -35.29 -42.17
CA LEU A 355 27.60 -34.06 -42.69
C LEU A 355 28.50 -33.48 -43.80
N GLU A 356 29.81 -33.42 -43.60
CA GLU A 356 30.77 -32.96 -44.61
C GLU A 356 30.77 -33.86 -45.86
N GLU A 357 30.74 -35.19 -45.69
CA GLU A 357 30.59 -36.15 -46.79
C GLU A 357 29.27 -35.95 -47.54
N TYR A 358 28.19 -35.68 -46.82
CA TYR A 358 26.88 -35.39 -47.39
C TYR A 358 26.87 -34.06 -48.16
N GLU A 359 27.44 -33.00 -47.60
CA GLU A 359 27.57 -31.68 -48.24
C GLU A 359 28.47 -31.75 -49.48
N ALA A 360 29.56 -32.51 -49.44
CA ALA A 360 30.41 -32.76 -50.60
C ALA A 360 29.66 -33.55 -51.69
N SER A 361 28.82 -34.52 -51.32
CA SER A 361 27.98 -35.26 -52.27
C SER A 361 26.91 -34.39 -52.95
N ILE A 362 26.48 -33.31 -52.27
CA ILE A 362 25.54 -32.30 -52.80
C ILE A 362 26.28 -31.26 -53.67
N SER A 363 27.48 -30.82 -53.26
CA SER A 363 28.26 -29.82 -54.01
C SER A 363 28.64 -30.30 -55.41
N ILE A 364 28.79 -31.63 -55.58
CA ILE A 364 29.07 -32.29 -56.86
C ILE A 364 27.83 -32.32 -57.80
N LYS A 365 26.61 -32.01 -57.31
CA LYS A 365 25.37 -32.20 -58.09
C LYS A 365 24.51 -30.98 -58.44
N SER A 366 24.64 -29.81 -57.79
CA SER A 366 24.16 -28.53 -58.37
C SER A 366 24.27 -27.39 -57.35
N THR A 367 24.86 -26.28 -57.77
CA THR A 367 24.77 -24.97 -57.10
C THR A 367 23.32 -24.47 -56.98
N GLU A 368 22.42 -24.91 -57.87
CA GLU A 368 21.01 -24.48 -57.93
C GLU A 368 20.13 -25.03 -56.79
N ILE A 369 20.41 -26.25 -56.28
CA ILE A 369 19.62 -26.85 -55.18
C ILE A 369 19.80 -26.11 -53.85
N ASN A 370 21.00 -25.57 -53.58
CA ASN A 370 21.29 -24.86 -52.33
C ASN A 370 20.49 -23.55 -52.22
N ASP A 371 20.35 -22.82 -53.32
CA ASP A 371 19.59 -21.57 -53.34
C ASP A 371 18.08 -21.81 -53.21
N VAL A 372 17.57 -22.88 -53.84
CA VAL A 372 16.17 -23.31 -53.68
C VAL A 372 15.86 -23.75 -52.25
N MET A 373 16.78 -24.47 -51.58
CA MET A 373 16.61 -24.90 -50.19
C MET A 373 16.59 -23.71 -49.23
N ARG A 374 17.49 -22.74 -49.41
CA ARG A 374 17.50 -21.49 -48.64
C ARG A 374 16.21 -20.70 -48.83
N HIS A 375 15.78 -20.56 -50.09
CA HIS A 375 14.54 -19.85 -50.41
C HIS A 375 13.31 -20.49 -49.76
N LYS A 376 13.20 -21.83 -49.79
CA LYS A 376 12.11 -22.56 -49.11
C LYS A 376 12.16 -22.39 -47.58
N GLY A 377 13.36 -22.40 -46.98
CA GLY A 377 13.51 -22.14 -45.55
C GLY A 377 13.05 -20.74 -45.14
N TYR A 378 13.37 -19.71 -45.94
CA TYR A 378 12.89 -18.35 -45.69
C TYR A 378 11.37 -18.21 -45.88
N ILE A 379 10.78 -18.92 -46.84
CA ILE A 379 9.31 -18.97 -47.01
C ILE A 379 8.64 -19.63 -45.79
N ASP A 380 9.15 -20.78 -45.33
CA ASP A 380 8.59 -21.47 -44.15
C ASP A 380 8.69 -20.59 -42.89
N ILE A 381 9.80 -19.87 -42.71
CA ILE A 381 9.97 -18.92 -41.58
C ILE A 381 9.02 -17.74 -41.72
N LYS A 382 8.88 -17.17 -42.93
CA LYS A 382 7.95 -16.08 -43.22
C LYS A 382 6.51 -16.47 -42.87
N GLU A 383 6.06 -17.64 -43.30
CA GLU A 383 4.70 -18.13 -43.03
C GLU A 383 4.46 -18.24 -41.52
N LYS A 384 5.38 -18.86 -40.78
CA LYS A 384 5.27 -18.95 -39.31
C LYS A 384 5.25 -17.60 -38.60
N ILE A 385 6.15 -16.68 -38.95
CA ILE A 385 6.16 -15.33 -38.35
C ILE A 385 4.86 -14.60 -38.69
N SER A 386 4.30 -14.80 -39.88
CA SER A 386 3.02 -14.21 -40.27
C SER A 386 1.85 -14.77 -39.46
N ASP A 387 1.83 -16.08 -39.21
CA ASP A 387 0.81 -16.72 -38.37
C ASP A 387 0.89 -16.24 -36.92
N ASP A 388 2.11 -16.19 -36.36
CA ASP A 388 2.35 -15.68 -35.01
C ASP A 388 1.95 -14.20 -34.90
N LEU A 389 2.28 -13.39 -35.90
CA LEU A 389 1.90 -11.98 -35.97
C LEU A 389 0.36 -11.83 -35.98
N HIS A 390 -0.36 -12.69 -36.70
CA HIS A 390 -1.83 -12.69 -36.68
C HIS A 390 -2.38 -13.05 -35.29
N ALA A 391 -1.77 -14.01 -34.59
CA ALA A 391 -2.17 -14.36 -33.22
C ALA A 391 -1.92 -13.20 -32.23
N VAL A 392 -0.77 -12.52 -32.33
CA VAL A 392 -0.46 -11.33 -31.51
C VAL A 392 -1.44 -10.20 -31.82
N GLN A 393 -1.74 -9.94 -33.10
CA GLN A 393 -2.74 -8.93 -33.50
C GLN A 393 -4.14 -9.24 -32.94
N GLY A 394 -4.56 -10.51 -32.94
CA GLY A 394 -5.81 -10.93 -32.30
C GLY A 394 -5.82 -10.68 -30.80
N SER A 395 -4.69 -10.92 -30.12
CA SER A 395 -4.53 -10.64 -28.69
C SER A 395 -4.56 -9.14 -28.38
N ILE A 396 -3.92 -8.31 -29.22
CA ILE A 396 -3.97 -6.84 -29.12
C ILE A 396 -5.42 -6.36 -29.25
N ALA A 397 -6.16 -6.84 -30.26
CA ALA A 397 -7.55 -6.45 -30.48
C ALA A 397 -8.45 -6.83 -29.28
N THR A 398 -8.20 -7.98 -28.68
CA THR A 398 -8.90 -8.43 -27.46
C THR A 398 -8.58 -7.53 -26.28
N ASN A 399 -7.30 -7.25 -26.05
CA ASN A 399 -6.85 -6.36 -24.97
C ASN A 399 -7.40 -4.93 -25.12
N GLU A 400 -7.48 -4.41 -26.35
CA GLU A 400 -8.13 -3.12 -26.65
C GLU A 400 -9.63 -3.14 -26.39
N ALA A 401 -10.32 -4.25 -26.66
CA ALA A 401 -11.73 -4.40 -26.36
C ALA A 401 -11.97 -4.39 -24.85
N ASP A 402 -11.16 -5.12 -24.08
CA ASP A 402 -11.22 -5.13 -22.61
C ASP A 402 -10.91 -3.75 -22.03
N ALA A 403 -9.92 -3.03 -22.58
CA ALA A 403 -9.61 -1.66 -22.20
C ALA A 403 -10.82 -0.73 -22.39
N LYS A 404 -11.56 -0.87 -23.51
CA LYS A 404 -12.79 -0.09 -23.77
C LYS A 404 -13.89 -0.41 -22.75
N VAL A 405 -14.05 -1.67 -22.37
CA VAL A 405 -15.04 -2.09 -21.36
C VAL A 405 -14.71 -1.49 -19.99
N VAL A 406 -13.48 -1.63 -19.53
CA VAL A 406 -13.02 -1.07 -18.24
C VAL A 406 -13.14 0.46 -18.25
N LYS A 407 -12.69 1.12 -19.32
CA LYS A 407 -12.83 2.57 -19.49
C LYS A 407 -14.28 3.04 -19.44
N LYS A 408 -15.21 2.29 -20.05
CA LYS A 408 -16.66 2.59 -19.97
C LYS A 408 -17.18 2.46 -18.54
N LYS A 409 -16.77 1.43 -17.80
CA LYS A 409 -17.11 1.27 -16.37
C LYS A 409 -16.52 2.39 -15.51
N LEU A 410 -15.31 2.86 -15.82
CA LEU A 410 -14.65 3.96 -15.11
C LEU A 410 -15.30 5.34 -15.35
N ARG A 411 -16.01 5.54 -16.46
CA ARG A 411 -16.72 6.81 -16.73
C ARG A 411 -17.70 7.18 -15.61
N LYS A 412 -18.43 6.23 -15.04
CA LYS A 412 -19.37 6.49 -13.94
C LYS A 412 -18.69 7.18 -12.75
N TYR A 413 -17.45 6.78 -12.44
CA TYR A 413 -16.65 7.35 -11.37
C TYR A 413 -16.08 8.71 -11.75
N SER A 414 -15.66 8.88 -13.01
CA SER A 414 -15.24 10.19 -13.52
C SER A 414 -16.38 11.23 -13.45
N ASP A 415 -17.60 10.83 -13.78
CA ASP A 415 -18.79 11.68 -13.69
C ASP A 415 -19.13 12.01 -12.23
N ALA A 416 -19.02 11.04 -11.32
CA ALA A 416 -19.20 11.26 -9.88
C ALA A 416 -18.17 12.26 -9.32
N LYS A 417 -16.88 12.08 -9.65
CA LYS A 417 -15.82 13.04 -9.29
C LYS A 417 -16.13 14.44 -9.80
N LYS A 418 -16.60 14.56 -11.04
CA LYS A 418 -16.91 15.86 -11.65
C LYS A 418 -18.01 16.58 -10.87
N LYS A 419 -19.11 15.90 -10.57
CA LYS A 419 -20.22 16.45 -9.76
C LYS A 419 -19.76 16.92 -8.38
N ILE A 420 -18.93 16.13 -7.70
CA ILE A 420 -18.37 16.49 -6.39
C ILE A 420 -17.51 17.74 -6.49
N ASN A 421 -16.61 17.83 -7.49
CA ASN A 421 -15.74 18.98 -7.66
C ASN A 421 -16.51 20.27 -8.02
N GLU A 422 -17.53 20.17 -8.87
CA GLU A 422 -18.40 21.31 -9.21
C GLU A 422 -19.15 21.82 -7.96
N ARG A 423 -19.65 20.90 -7.14
CA ARG A 423 -20.33 21.25 -5.89
C ARG A 423 -19.36 21.85 -4.87
N TYR A 424 -18.19 21.24 -4.70
CA TYR A 424 -17.12 21.74 -3.84
C TYR A 424 -16.70 23.16 -4.22
N TYR A 425 -16.48 23.41 -5.51
CA TYR A 425 -16.12 24.72 -6.04
C TYR A 425 -17.19 25.76 -5.68
N THR A 426 -18.47 25.42 -5.86
CA THR A 426 -19.61 26.30 -5.57
C THR A 426 -19.68 26.67 -4.08
N LEU A 427 -19.54 25.67 -3.19
CA LEU A 427 -19.56 25.89 -1.74
C LEU A 427 -18.37 26.74 -1.27
N MET A 428 -17.17 26.39 -1.72
CA MET A 428 -15.94 27.13 -1.36
C MET A 428 -15.96 28.57 -1.88
N LEU A 429 -16.47 28.80 -3.09
CA LEU A 429 -16.58 30.15 -3.65
C LEU A 429 -17.60 31.00 -2.89
N SER A 430 -18.74 30.42 -2.52
CA SER A 430 -19.75 31.10 -1.70
C SER A 430 -19.17 31.53 -0.34
N ASP A 431 -18.43 30.63 0.31
CA ASP A 431 -17.88 30.91 1.65
C ASP A 431 -16.67 31.83 1.61
N LYS A 432 -15.84 31.73 0.55
CA LYS A 432 -14.78 32.70 0.28
C LYS A 432 -15.35 34.12 0.23
N ASN A 433 -16.46 34.31 -0.50
CA ASN A 433 -17.11 35.62 -0.62
C ASN A 433 -17.74 36.07 0.69
N TRP A 434 -18.37 35.14 1.43
CA TRP A 434 -19.03 35.46 2.70
C TRP A 434 -18.04 35.89 3.80
N PHE A 435 -16.85 35.26 3.86
CA PHE A 435 -15.81 35.59 4.84
C PHE A 435 -14.75 36.59 4.33
N GLY A 436 -14.88 37.11 3.10
CA GLY A 436 -13.94 38.08 2.55
C GLY A 436 -12.50 37.55 2.38
N LEU A 437 -12.35 36.27 2.02
CA LEU A 437 -11.04 35.62 1.90
C LEU A 437 -10.36 35.91 0.55
N GLU A 438 -10.16 37.19 0.22
CA GLU A 438 -9.66 37.64 -1.09
C GLU A 438 -8.27 37.08 -1.45
N GLY A 439 -7.43 36.81 -0.45
CA GLY A 439 -6.07 36.30 -0.63
C GLY A 439 -5.97 34.85 -1.13
N ILE A 440 -7.07 34.11 -1.26
CA ILE A 440 -7.07 32.73 -1.77
C ILE A 440 -7.48 32.74 -3.25
N ASP A 441 -6.66 32.18 -4.15
CA ASP A 441 -7.05 32.06 -5.56
C ASP A 441 -8.25 31.11 -5.73
N SER A 442 -9.31 31.58 -6.39
CA SER A 442 -10.49 30.76 -6.71
C SER A 442 -10.18 29.51 -7.54
N LYS A 443 -9.11 29.53 -8.37
CA LYS A 443 -8.69 28.35 -9.12
C LYS A 443 -8.27 27.22 -8.19
N SER A 444 -7.79 27.52 -6.98
CA SER A 444 -7.43 26.48 -6.02
C SER A 444 -8.60 25.59 -5.60
N PHE A 445 -9.84 26.02 -5.83
CA PHE A 445 -11.06 25.26 -5.50
C PHE A 445 -11.56 24.36 -6.64
N GLU A 446 -10.99 24.43 -7.85
CA GLU A 446 -11.49 23.66 -9.01
C GLU A 446 -11.46 22.14 -8.80
N ASN A 447 -10.61 21.67 -7.89
CA ASN A 447 -10.51 20.25 -7.57
C ASN A 447 -10.17 20.07 -6.10
N ILE A 448 -10.88 19.16 -5.43
CA ILE A 448 -10.69 18.85 -4.01
C ILE A 448 -9.25 18.42 -3.66
N LYS A 449 -8.49 17.90 -4.63
CA LYS A 449 -7.10 17.50 -4.43
C LYS A 449 -6.14 18.68 -4.27
N ARG A 450 -6.46 19.84 -4.86
CA ARG A 450 -5.61 21.02 -4.79
C ARG A 450 -5.49 21.49 -3.35
N THR A 451 -4.35 22.10 -3.05
CA THR A 451 -4.05 22.69 -1.74
C THR A 451 -4.05 24.20 -1.83
N PHE A 452 -4.53 24.83 -0.78
CA PHE A 452 -4.54 26.27 -0.55
C PHE A 452 -4.34 26.54 0.93
N SER A 453 -3.77 27.70 1.22
CA SER A 453 -3.61 28.26 2.55
C SER A 453 -3.83 29.76 2.44
N ALA A 454 -4.43 30.37 3.46
CA ALA A 454 -4.53 31.82 3.56
C ALA A 454 -3.37 32.38 4.40
N GLY A 455 -3.09 33.68 4.24
CA GLY A 455 -2.08 34.36 5.06
C GLY A 455 -2.64 34.78 6.42
N GLY A 456 -1.80 34.70 7.46
CA GLY A 456 -2.08 35.25 8.79
C GLY A 456 -3.33 34.66 9.44
N SER A 457 -4.15 35.54 10.04
CA SER A 457 -5.35 35.17 10.80
C SER A 457 -6.47 34.52 9.97
N ASN A 458 -6.40 34.61 8.64
CA ASN A 458 -7.37 34.00 7.76
C ASN A 458 -7.13 32.49 7.54
N ASN A 459 -5.96 31.96 7.89
CA ASN A 459 -5.64 30.54 7.66
C ASN A 459 -6.51 29.59 8.52
N PRO A 460 -6.63 29.81 9.85
CA PRO A 460 -7.64 29.16 10.70
C PRO A 460 -9.03 29.12 10.09
N ILE A 461 -9.54 30.29 9.69
CA ILE A 461 -10.88 30.47 9.16
C ILE A 461 -11.07 29.66 7.87
N SER A 462 -10.12 29.76 6.95
CA SER A 462 -10.15 29.02 5.68
C SER A 462 -10.10 27.50 5.89
N THR A 463 -9.41 27.04 6.93
CA THR A 463 -9.36 25.63 7.32
C THR A 463 -10.73 25.16 7.78
N ILE A 464 -11.36 25.88 8.71
CA ILE A 464 -12.67 25.50 9.24
C ILE A 464 -13.74 25.48 8.15
N ILE A 465 -13.78 26.49 7.29
CA ILE A 465 -14.67 26.53 6.11
C ILE A 465 -14.47 25.29 5.25
N TRP A 466 -13.22 24.94 4.98
CA TRP A 466 -12.90 23.76 4.19
C TRP A 466 -13.48 22.50 4.82
N TYR A 467 -13.23 22.22 6.10
CA TYR A 467 -13.77 21.05 6.79
C TYR A 467 -15.31 21.03 6.81
N VAL A 468 -15.95 22.17 7.11
CA VAL A 468 -17.43 22.28 7.10
C VAL A 468 -18.00 21.99 5.71
N ASN A 469 -17.35 22.43 4.64
CA ASN A 469 -17.76 22.12 3.27
C ASN A 469 -17.54 20.65 2.91
N LEU A 470 -16.45 20.02 3.36
CA LEU A 470 -16.26 18.59 3.16
C LEU A 470 -17.31 17.76 3.91
N ILE A 471 -17.69 18.14 5.12
CA ILE A 471 -18.77 17.47 5.87
C ILE A 471 -20.10 17.60 5.11
N GLN A 472 -20.43 18.78 4.59
CA GLN A 472 -21.63 18.96 3.77
C GLN A 472 -21.61 18.09 2.50
N LEU A 473 -20.48 18.03 1.79
CA LEU A 473 -20.31 17.15 0.62
C LEU A 473 -20.49 15.68 1.00
N LYS A 474 -19.96 15.24 2.14
CA LYS A 474 -20.16 13.88 2.64
C LYS A 474 -21.64 13.58 2.83
N HIS A 475 -22.41 14.46 3.49
CA HIS A 475 -23.84 14.27 3.66
C HIS A 475 -24.62 14.27 2.34
N GLU A 476 -24.21 15.11 1.39
CA GLU A 476 -24.88 15.24 0.09
C GLU A 476 -24.62 14.03 -0.82
N PHE A 477 -23.38 13.55 -0.89
CA PHE A 477 -22.98 12.49 -1.83
C PHE A 477 -22.91 11.09 -1.24
N ASN A 478 -22.75 10.97 0.09
CA ASN A 478 -22.70 9.69 0.80
C ASN A 478 -23.59 9.68 2.06
N PRO A 479 -24.92 9.84 1.89
CA PRO A 479 -25.85 9.96 3.00
C PRO A 479 -26.00 8.68 3.83
N ASP A 480 -25.64 7.52 3.29
CA ASP A 480 -25.77 6.23 3.99
C ASP A 480 -24.59 5.94 4.94
N ALA A 481 -23.45 6.63 4.75
CA ALA A 481 -22.30 6.48 5.62
C ALA A 481 -22.55 7.00 7.04
N ILE A 482 -21.84 6.42 8.00
CA ILE A 482 -21.96 6.82 9.41
C ILE A 482 -21.52 8.28 9.61
N ASN A 483 -22.27 9.00 10.45
CA ASN A 483 -21.95 10.35 10.88
C ASN A 483 -21.18 10.33 12.19
N PHE A 484 -19.89 10.67 12.14
CA PHE A 484 -19.07 10.81 13.34
C PHE A 484 -19.24 12.21 13.98
N PRO A 485 -18.96 12.37 15.29
CA PRO A 485 -18.98 13.67 15.97
C PRO A 485 -17.95 14.66 15.39
N VAL A 486 -18.35 15.88 15.08
CA VAL A 486 -17.43 16.92 14.62
C VAL A 486 -16.82 17.60 15.84
N VAL A 487 -15.50 17.60 15.93
CA VAL A 487 -14.71 18.10 17.05
C VAL A 487 -13.75 19.18 16.53
N PHE A 488 -14.03 20.44 16.82
CA PHE A 488 -13.18 21.56 16.40
C PHE A 488 -12.54 22.22 17.62
N ASP A 489 -11.22 22.02 17.77
CA ASP A 489 -10.44 22.63 18.84
C ASP A 489 -10.05 24.06 18.45
N SER A 490 -10.63 25.04 19.15
CA SER A 490 -10.44 26.48 18.94
C SER A 490 -10.48 26.85 17.45
N PRO A 491 -11.65 26.74 16.77
CA PRO A 491 -11.77 26.96 15.32
C PRO A 491 -11.35 28.37 14.88
N ASN A 492 -11.15 29.29 15.83
CA ASN A 492 -10.59 30.60 15.60
C ASN A 492 -9.31 30.79 16.44
N ASN A 493 -8.21 30.16 16.03
CA ASN A 493 -6.92 30.21 16.73
C ASN A 493 -6.02 31.39 16.29
N ALA A 494 -6.60 32.50 15.86
CA ALA A 494 -5.85 33.69 15.50
C ALA A 494 -6.30 34.89 16.32
N GLU A 495 -5.38 35.84 16.55
CA GLU A 495 -5.69 37.18 17.04
C GLU A 495 -6.62 37.87 16.04
N THR A 496 -7.90 37.69 16.27
CA THR A 496 -9.00 38.19 15.45
C THR A 496 -10.00 38.86 16.38
N ASP A 497 -10.74 39.83 15.85
CA ASP A 497 -11.80 40.48 16.59
C ASP A 497 -12.89 39.48 17.04
N ASP A 498 -13.62 39.86 18.08
CA ASP A 498 -14.71 39.06 18.64
C ASP A 498 -15.84 38.83 17.61
N GLU A 499 -16.01 39.74 16.64
CA GLU A 499 -17.02 39.62 15.57
C GLU A 499 -16.75 38.42 14.66
N LYS A 500 -15.53 38.27 14.13
CA LYS A 500 -15.15 37.12 13.29
C LYS A 500 -15.23 35.81 14.05
N ARG A 501 -14.84 35.81 15.34
CA ARG A 501 -14.97 34.63 16.20
C ARG A 501 -16.42 34.17 16.29
N ASN A 502 -17.33 35.10 16.54
CA ASN A 502 -18.76 34.79 16.66
C ASN A 502 -19.37 34.39 15.31
N GLN A 503 -18.94 35.00 14.21
CA GLN A 503 -19.34 34.60 12.85
C GLN A 503 -18.96 33.14 12.55
N ILE A 504 -17.77 32.70 12.96
CA ILE A 504 -17.34 31.30 12.77
C ILE A 504 -18.19 30.34 13.59
N TYR A 505 -18.47 30.65 14.87
CA TYR A 505 -19.34 29.79 15.68
C TYR A 505 -20.74 29.69 15.09
N LYS A 506 -21.29 30.81 14.60
CA LYS A 506 -22.59 30.84 13.93
C LYS A 506 -22.57 29.97 12.67
N TYR A 507 -21.57 30.15 11.83
CA TYR A 507 -21.38 29.36 10.60
C TYR A 507 -21.32 27.85 10.87
N ILE A 508 -20.48 27.42 11.81
CA ILE A 508 -20.34 26.00 12.16
C ILE A 508 -21.68 25.46 12.67
N CYS A 509 -22.35 26.19 13.56
CA CYS A 509 -23.60 25.74 14.18
C CYS A 509 -24.79 25.71 13.21
N GLU A 510 -24.81 26.58 12.20
CA GLU A 510 -25.85 26.60 11.16
C GLU A 510 -25.64 25.49 10.12
N ARG A 511 -24.39 25.21 9.74
CA ARG A 511 -24.08 24.24 8.68
C ARG A 511 -23.88 22.81 9.16
N ILE A 512 -23.46 22.60 10.41
CA ILE A 512 -23.32 21.27 11.01
C ILE A 512 -24.56 20.98 11.86
N SER A 513 -25.61 20.51 11.20
CA SER A 513 -26.88 20.16 11.85
C SER A 513 -27.06 18.66 12.09
N SER A 514 -26.42 17.82 11.26
CA SER A 514 -26.64 16.37 11.27
C SER A 514 -25.72 15.61 12.23
N ASN A 515 -24.49 16.08 12.42
CA ASN A 515 -23.51 15.49 13.33
C ASN A 515 -23.74 15.97 14.77
N GLN A 516 -23.21 15.24 15.75
CA GLN A 516 -22.91 15.84 17.04
C GLN A 516 -21.78 16.86 16.83
N LEU A 517 -21.86 18.02 17.47
CA LEU A 517 -20.87 19.08 17.35
C LEU A 517 -20.24 19.35 18.72
N ILE A 518 -18.92 19.32 18.80
CA ILE A 518 -18.14 19.63 20.00
C ILE A 518 -17.12 20.68 19.59
N VAL A 519 -17.18 21.85 20.22
CA VAL A 519 -16.32 22.99 19.88
C VAL A 519 -15.65 23.48 21.16
N SER A 520 -14.39 23.89 21.08
CA SER A 520 -13.72 24.59 22.18
C SER A 520 -13.46 26.05 21.84
N GLY A 521 -13.37 26.90 22.87
CA GLY A 521 -13.06 28.31 22.70
C GLY A 521 -12.78 29.01 24.03
N ILE A 522 -12.15 30.19 23.98
CA ILE A 522 -11.88 31.02 25.17
C ILE A 522 -12.99 32.07 25.32
N GLY A 523 -13.52 32.25 26.52
CA GLY A 523 -14.43 33.34 26.85
C GLY A 523 -15.79 33.26 26.17
N PHE A 524 -16.25 32.06 25.80
CA PHE A 524 -17.55 31.92 25.12
C PHE A 524 -18.69 32.24 26.08
N THR A 525 -19.62 33.07 25.61
CA THR A 525 -20.93 33.30 26.23
C THR A 525 -21.99 33.29 25.14
N GLU A 526 -23.16 32.71 25.43
CA GLU A 526 -24.26 32.67 24.46
C GLU A 526 -24.75 34.08 24.09
N GLU A 527 -24.78 34.97 25.08
CA GLU A 527 -25.21 36.37 24.96
C GLU A 527 -24.33 37.17 23.97
N ALA A 528 -23.01 37.00 24.03
CA ALA A 528 -22.09 37.74 23.16
C ALA A 528 -22.05 37.17 21.74
N SER A 529 -22.27 35.87 21.58
CA SER A 529 -22.14 35.17 20.30
C SER A 529 -23.44 35.06 19.51
N ASN A 530 -24.61 35.18 20.15
CA ASN A 530 -25.91 34.87 19.57
C ASN A 530 -25.99 33.44 18.97
N VAL A 531 -25.23 32.50 19.54
CA VAL A 531 -25.18 31.09 19.12
C VAL A 531 -25.55 30.22 20.31
N HIS A 532 -26.51 29.33 20.10
CA HIS A 532 -26.96 28.39 21.12
C HIS A 532 -26.20 27.06 21.06
N PHE A 533 -25.72 26.61 22.22
CA PHE A 533 -25.18 25.27 22.42
C PHE A 533 -26.04 24.53 23.45
N ASP A 534 -26.40 23.28 23.17
CA ASP A 534 -27.24 22.49 24.08
C ASP A 534 -26.54 22.24 25.44
N LYS A 535 -25.21 22.25 25.46
CA LYS A 535 -24.40 22.16 26.69
C LYS A 535 -23.16 23.04 26.61
N VAL A 536 -22.92 23.84 27.63
CA VAL A 536 -21.70 24.64 27.80
C VAL A 536 -20.94 24.14 29.02
N ILE A 537 -19.68 23.75 28.83
CA ILE A 537 -18.79 23.22 29.86
C ILE A 537 -17.70 24.26 30.12
N THR A 538 -17.74 24.91 31.29
CA THR A 538 -16.75 25.92 31.68
C THR A 538 -15.67 25.29 32.55
N LEU A 539 -14.42 25.32 32.07
CA LEU A 539 -13.25 24.88 32.81
C LEU A 539 -12.78 26.00 33.75
N ALA A 540 -12.81 25.71 35.05
CA ALA A 540 -12.39 26.61 36.14
C ALA A 540 -11.27 26.02 37.02
N ASN A 541 -10.69 24.88 36.61
CA ASN A 541 -9.56 24.24 37.28
C ASN A 541 -8.28 25.09 37.17
N GLU A 542 -7.27 24.82 38.02
CA GLU A 542 -5.98 25.51 37.92
C GLU A 542 -5.24 25.23 36.60
N LYS A 543 -4.35 26.15 36.19
CA LYS A 543 -3.57 25.99 34.95
C LYS A 543 -2.73 24.72 35.03
N TYR A 544 -2.73 23.94 33.95
CA TYR A 544 -2.09 22.63 33.84
C TYR A 544 -2.65 21.55 34.79
N GLU A 545 -3.74 21.82 35.53
CA GLU A 545 -4.35 20.89 36.47
C GLU A 545 -5.73 20.45 36.00
N LEU A 546 -5.79 19.82 34.81
CA LEU A 546 -7.07 19.34 34.25
C LEU A 546 -7.68 18.19 35.07
N LEU A 547 -6.83 17.33 35.64
CA LEU A 547 -7.25 16.15 36.40
C LEU A 547 -7.38 16.50 37.89
N CYS A 548 -8.40 15.98 38.56
CA CYS A 548 -8.64 16.15 40.00
C CYS A 548 -8.85 14.80 40.71
N GLU A 549 -8.73 14.81 42.04
CA GLU A 549 -8.84 13.60 42.87
C GLU A 549 -10.30 13.16 43.03
N GLU A 550 -11.23 14.11 43.07
CA GLU A 550 -12.67 13.86 43.21
C GLU A 550 -13.19 13.00 42.06
N ASP A 551 -12.93 13.41 40.81
CA ASP A 551 -13.31 12.66 39.62
C ASP A 551 -12.65 11.27 39.60
N TYR A 552 -11.47 11.10 40.18
CA TYR A 552 -10.83 9.79 40.27
C TYR A 552 -11.58 8.88 41.23
N ILE A 553 -11.87 9.36 42.45
CA ILE A 553 -12.58 8.57 43.46
C ILE A 553 -13.96 8.15 42.97
N GLU A 554 -14.68 9.05 42.30
CA GLU A 554 -16.03 8.77 41.78
C GLU A 554 -16.05 7.76 40.63
N ASN A 555 -14.97 7.67 39.84
CA ASN A 555 -14.96 6.91 38.58
C ASN A 555 -13.93 5.76 38.54
N VAL A 556 -13.13 5.56 39.60
CA VAL A 556 -12.10 4.50 39.66
C VAL A 556 -12.69 3.09 39.53
N ASP A 557 -13.94 2.89 39.95
CA ASP A 557 -14.60 1.58 39.84
C ASP A 557 -14.85 1.21 38.38
N LEU A 558 -15.24 2.18 37.53
CA LEU A 558 -15.35 1.97 36.08
C LEU A 558 -13.97 1.63 35.48
N LEU A 559 -12.93 2.36 35.87
CA LEU A 559 -11.56 2.07 35.43
C LEU A 559 -11.14 0.64 35.78
N ARG A 560 -11.39 0.20 37.02
CA ARG A 560 -11.06 -1.15 37.48
C ARG A 560 -11.90 -2.21 36.75
N GLU A 561 -13.19 -1.96 36.56
CA GLU A 561 -14.11 -2.86 35.87
C GLU A 561 -13.63 -3.14 34.44
N LEU A 562 -13.33 -2.10 33.66
CA LEU A 562 -12.88 -2.25 32.27
C LEU A 562 -11.42 -2.70 32.14
N ASN A 563 -10.57 -2.40 33.13
CA ASN A 563 -9.18 -2.83 33.10
C ASN A 563 -9.03 -4.34 33.39
N ASN A 564 -9.86 -4.90 34.27
CA ASN A 564 -9.75 -6.29 34.73
C ASN A 564 -10.44 -7.32 33.82
N ARG A 565 -11.32 -6.87 32.92
CA ARG A 565 -11.89 -7.68 31.83
C ARG A 565 -10.95 -7.68 30.64
#